data_AF-A0A2K3KMY1-F1
#
_entry.id   AF-A0A2K3KMY1-F1
#
_cell.length_a   1.000
_cell.length_b   1.000
_cell.length_c   1.000
_cell.angle_alpha   90.00
_cell.angle_beta   90.00
_cell.angle_gamma   90.00
#
_symmetry.space_group_name_H-M   'P 1'
#
loop_
_entity.id
_entity.type
_entity.pdbx_description
1 polymer ?
#
loop_
_entity_poly.entity_id
_entity_poly.type
_entity_poly.pdbx_seq_one_letter_code
_entity_poly.pdbx_strand_id
1 'polypeptide(L)' 'TKEREASLARVQELEGQIRELELKLEACAKQVVPEVVDEEEKDVDPAGVYADFSRARLVRTIMELNDSMIDAASSQFTN' A
#
# COMPACT_ATOMS: atom_id res chain seq x y z
N THR A 1 11.13 32.36 33.31
CA THR A 1 10.95 31.45 34.45
C THR A 1 11.52 30.09 34.07
N LYS A 2 11.96 29.29 35.05
CA LYS A 2 12.50 27.93 34.80
C LYS A 2 11.53 27.05 34.00
N GLU A 3 10.22 27.21 34.21
CA GLU A 3 9.18 26.51 33.45
C GLU A 3 9.20 26.85 31.95
N ARG A 4 9.46 28.11 31.59
CA ARG A 4 9.57 28.53 30.19
C ARG A 4 10.78 27.89 29.51
N GLU A 5 11.91 27.80 30.21
CA GLU A 5 13.14 27.17 29.69
C GLU A 5 12.95 25.66 29.53
N ALA A 6 12.34 25.00 30.51
CA ALA A 6 12.01 23.58 30.42
C ALA A 6 11.03 23.29 29.26
N SER A 7 10.03 24.15 29.06
CA SER A 7 9.08 24.03 27.95
C SER A 7 9.77 24.21 26.60
N LEU A 8 10.70 25.18 26.49
CA LEU A 8 11.45 25.42 25.26
C LEU A 8 12.35 24.23 24.88
N ALA A 9 13.03 23.64 25.87
CA ALA A 9 13.85 22.45 25.66
C ALA A 9 13.00 21.27 25.15
N ARG A 10 11.80 21.08 25.71
CA ARG A 10 10.90 20.00 25.29
C ARG A 10 10.39 20.19 23.86
N VAL A 11 10.10 21.44 23.46
CA VAL A 11 9.70 21.76 22.07
C VAL A 11 10.82 21.41 21.09
N GLN A 12 12.06 21.81 21.39
CA GLN A 12 13.21 21.51 20.52
C GLN A 12 13.47 20.00 20.36
N GLU A 13 13.29 19.24 21.44
CA GLU A 13 13.39 17.77 21.41
C GLU A 13 12.31 17.17 20.50
N LEU A 14 11.06 17.59 20.67
CA LEU A 14 9.92 17.11 19.87
C LEU A 14 10.07 17.48 18.40
N GLU A 15 10.54 18.68 18.08
CA GLU A 15 10.85 19.08 16.70
C GLU A 15 11.95 18.20 16.09
N GLY A 16 12.94 17.79 16.89
CA GLY A 16 13.96 16.83 16.48
C GLY A 16 13.35 15.46 16.14
N GLN A 17 12.47 14.95 16.99
CA GLN A 17 11.77 13.67 16.79
C GLN A 17 10.85 13.70 15.58
N ILE A 18 10.11 14.79 15.36
CA ILE A 18 9.25 14.97 14.19
C ILE A 18 10.08 14.90 12.91
N ARG A 19 11.19 15.64 12.84
CA ARG A 19 12.09 15.61 11.67
C ARG A 19 12.66 14.22 11.40
N GLU A 20 13.03 13.47 12.44
CA GLU A 20 13.49 12.09 12.29
C GLU A 20 12.39 11.16 11.75
N LEU A 21 11.16 11.31 12.25
CA LEU A 21 10.02 10.53 11.79
C LEU A 21 9.64 10.87 10.34
N GLU A 22 9.69 12.13 9.94
CA GLU A 22 9.47 12.57 8.55
C GLU A 22 10.49 11.95 7.61
N LEU A 23 11.78 11.94 7.98
CA LEU A 23 12.83 11.30 7.18
C LEU A 23 12.62 9.78 7.06
N LYS A 24 12.19 9.11 8.14
CA LYS A 24 11.86 7.68 8.09
C LYS A 24 10.65 7.40 7.22
N LEU A 25 9.62 8.23 7.30
CA LEU A 25 8.43 8.11 6.45
C LEU A 25 8.79 8.27 4.98
N GLU A 26 9.59 9.27 4.64
CA GLU A 26 10.08 9.51 3.29
C GLU A 26 10.95 8.35 2.77
N ALA A 27 11.82 7.80 3.63
CA ALA A 27 12.64 6.63 3.28
C ALA A 27 11.77 5.37 3.07
N CYS A 28 10.77 5.16 3.92
CA CYS A 28 9.81 4.06 3.76
C CYS A 28 8.94 4.26 2.51
N ALA A 29 8.48 5.47 2.22
CA ALA A 29 7.71 5.80 1.02
C ALA A 29 8.52 5.58 -0.26
N LYS A 30 9.85 5.72 -0.23
CA LYS A 30 10.76 5.38 -1.34
C LYS A 30 11.07 3.89 -1.47
N GLN A 31 10.95 3.13 -0.37
CA GLN A 31 11.17 1.68 -0.34
C GLN A 31 9.91 0.88 -0.65
N VAL A 32 8.75 1.40 -0.28
CA VAL A 32 7.49 1.03 -0.92
C VAL A 32 7.69 1.42 -2.37
N VAL A 33 7.80 0.42 -3.23
CA VAL A 33 7.97 0.55 -4.69
C VAL A 33 7.15 1.77 -5.12
N PRO A 34 7.78 2.79 -5.73
CA PRO A 34 7.04 3.97 -6.12
C PRO A 34 5.81 3.49 -6.87
N GLU A 35 4.70 4.14 -6.54
CA GLU A 35 3.37 4.12 -7.16
C GLU A 35 3.46 4.50 -8.65
N VAL A 36 4.38 3.88 -9.36
CA VAL A 36 4.33 3.68 -10.79
C VAL A 36 3.33 2.54 -10.88
N VAL A 37 2.05 2.90 -10.95
CA VAL A 37 1.11 2.09 -11.72
C VAL A 37 1.85 1.86 -13.03
N ASP A 38 2.36 0.64 -13.20
CA ASP A 38 3.13 0.27 -14.37
C ASP A 38 2.29 0.68 -15.59
N GLU A 39 2.91 1.17 -16.67
CA GLU A 39 2.14 1.39 -17.90
C GLU A 39 1.48 0.06 -18.34
N GLU A 40 2.07 -1.08 -17.94
CA GLU A 40 1.43 -2.40 -18.03
C GLU A 40 0.16 -2.51 -17.15
N GLU A 41 0.17 -2.03 -15.91
CA GLU A 41 -1.00 -2.02 -15.02
C GLU A 41 -2.14 -1.18 -15.59
N LYS A 42 -1.82 -0.03 -16.21
CA LYS A 42 -2.83 0.81 -16.89
C LYS A 42 -3.42 0.15 -18.13
N ASP A 43 -2.65 -0.70 -18.81
CA ASP A 43 -3.13 -1.45 -19.97
C ASP A 43 -4.08 -2.59 -19.55
N VAL A 44 -3.75 -3.32 -18.48
CA VAL A 44 -4.56 -4.45 -18.00
C VAL A 44 -5.72 -4.04 -17.09
N ASP A 45 -5.65 -2.87 -16.46
CA ASP A 45 -6.73 -2.28 -15.65
C ASP A 45 -6.97 -0.80 -16.00
N PRO A 46 -7.52 -0.49 -17.19
CA PRO A 46 -7.74 0.90 -17.61
C PRO A 46 -8.74 1.66 -16.73
N ALA A 47 -9.60 0.94 -16.03
CA ALA A 47 -10.60 1.51 -15.13
C ALA A 47 -10.07 1.67 -13.69
N GLY A 48 -8.87 1.17 -13.39
CA GLY A 48 -8.26 1.23 -12.07
C GLY A 48 -9.04 0.48 -10.99
N VAL A 49 -9.79 -0.57 -11.36
CA VAL A 49 -10.63 -1.34 -10.43
C VAL A 49 -9.80 -2.02 -9.35
N TYR A 50 -8.60 -2.49 -9.69
CA TYR A 50 -7.70 -3.22 -8.80
C TYR A 50 -6.68 -2.31 -8.11
N ALA A 51 -6.49 -1.08 -8.59
CA ALA A 51 -5.62 -0.09 -7.95
C ALA A 51 -6.04 0.21 -6.51
N ASP A 52 -7.35 0.20 -6.22
CA ASP A 52 -7.90 0.42 -4.88
C ASP A 52 -7.88 -0.85 -3.99
N PHE A 53 -7.41 -1.99 -4.51
CA PHE A 53 -7.42 -3.24 -3.75
C PHE A 53 -6.21 -3.30 -2.81
N SER A 54 -6.45 -3.65 -1.54
CA SER A 54 -5.35 -4.14 -0.72
C SER A 54 -4.75 -5.39 -1.36
N ARG A 55 -3.45 -5.62 -1.19
CA ARG A 55 -2.76 -6.80 -1.74
C ARG A 55 -3.47 -8.12 -1.38
N ALA A 56 -3.99 -8.23 -0.15
CA ALA A 56 -4.74 -9.41 0.29
C ALA A 56 -6.07 -9.59 -0.47
N ARG A 57 -6.75 -8.49 -0.78
CA ARG A 57 -7.99 -8.51 -1.57
C ARG A 57 -7.73 -8.87 -3.02
N LEU A 58 -6.67 -8.33 -3.63
CA LEU A 58 -6.25 -8.68 -4.98
C LEU A 58 -5.93 -10.18 -5.10
N VAL A 59 -5.12 -10.71 -4.18
CA VAL A 59 -4.78 -12.14 -4.13
C VAL A 59 -6.03 -13.01 -4.00
N ARG A 60 -6.97 -12.65 -3.10
CA ARG A 60 -8.24 -13.37 -2.96
C ARG A 60 -9.03 -13.40 -4.26
N THR A 61 -9.16 -12.25 -4.92
CA THR A 61 -9.93 -12.11 -6.18
C THR A 61 -9.35 -13.00 -7.28
N ILE A 62 -8.02 -13.07 -7.38
CA ILE A 62 -7.33 -13.97 -8.33
C ILE A 62 -7.62 -15.45 -8.02
N MET A 63 -7.62 -15.84 -6.74
CA MET A 63 -7.93 -17.22 -6.35
C MET A 63 -9.39 -17.58 -6.68
N GLU A 64 -10.34 -16.69 -6.38
CA GLU A 64 -11.77 -16.89 -6.69
C GLU A 64 -12.02 -17.03 -8.20
N LEU A 65 -11.32 -16.23 -9.03
CA LEU A 65 -11.37 -16.36 -10.48
C LEU A 65 -10.81 -17.71 -10.94
N ASN A 66 -9.67 -18.14 -10.40
CA ASN A 66 -9.05 -19.41 -10.75
C ASN A 66 -9.96 -20.60 -10.41
N ASP A 67 -10.57 -20.59 -9.22
CA ASP A 67 -11.52 -21.63 -8.80
C ASP A 67 -12.74 -21.68 -9.76
N SER A 68 -13.28 -20.51 -10.12
CA SER A 68 -14.38 -20.41 -11.09
C SER A 68 -14.01 -20.96 -12.47
N MET A 69 -12.78 -20.72 -12.94
CA MET A 69 -12.29 -21.26 -14.21
C MET A 69 -12.14 -22.79 -14.16
N ILE A 70 -11.65 -23.34 -13.05
CA ILE A 70 -11.52 -24.79 -12.83
C ILE A 70 -12.90 -25.46 -12.83
N ASP A 71 -13.87 -24.88 -12.14
CA ASP A 71 -15.24 -25.41 -12.08
C ASP A 71 -15.91 -25.40 -13.46
N ALA A 72 -15.75 -24.30 -14.21
CA ALA A 72 -16.26 -24.17 -15.57
C ALA A 72 -15.63 -25.22 -16.51
N ALA A 73 -14.30 -25.41 -16.44
CA ALA A 73 -13.60 -26.41 -17.25
C ALA A 73 -14.01 -27.84 -16.87
N SER A 74 -14.11 -28.15 -15.58
CA SER A 74 -14.52 -29.46 -15.09
C SER A 74 -15.94 -29.81 -15.54
N SER A 75 -16.83 -28.81 -15.58
CA SER A 75 -18.21 -28.97 -16.07
C SER A 75 -18.28 -29.36 -17.55
N GLN A 76 -17.23 -29.09 -18.35
CA GLN A 76 -17.18 -29.50 -19.76
C GLN A 76 -16.89 -31.00 -19.92
N PHE A 77 -16.32 -31.66 -18.90
CA PHE A 77 -15.98 -33.08 -18.93
C PHE A 77 -17.04 -33.97 -18.28
N THR A 78 -18.04 -33.40 -17.61
CA THR A 78 -19.11 -34.11 -16.91
C THR A 78 -20.45 -34.13 -17.66
N ASN A 79 -20.43 -33.94 -18.98
CA ASN A 79 -21.62 -34.02 -19.84
C ASN A 79 -21.88 -35.45 -20.33
#